data_AF-A0A3D0U4V4-F1
#
_entry.id   AF-A0A3D0U4V4-F1
#
_cell.length_a   1.000
_cell.length_b   1.000
_cell.length_c   1.000
_cell.angle_alpha   90.00
_cell.angle_beta   90.00
_cell.angle_gamma   90.00
#
_symmetry.space_group_name_H-M   'P 1'
#
loop_
_entity.id
_entity.type
_entity.pdbx_description
1 polymer ?
#
loop_
_entity_poly.entity_id
_entity_poly.type
_entity_poly.pdbx_seq_one_letter_code
_entity_poly.pdbx_strand_id
1 'polypeptide(L)'
;MSLTPQQRQHLGEELFHALSAGQTLVPLTERFSDIDIEDAYHISQAMLQARLHHTKEKVVGKKIGVTSLAVQEMLGVYQPDFGFLTSAMEVANNGECPIAGNLIQPRAEAEIAFL
;
A
#
# COMPACT_ATOMS: atom_id res chain seq x y z
N MET A 1 7.36 16.27 8.15
CA MET A 1 6.02 15.77 8.50
C MET A 1 5.10 16.95 8.73
N SER A 2 4.11 17.10 7.87
CA SER A 2 3.15 18.21 7.87
C SER A 2 1.83 17.84 8.55
N LEU A 3 1.46 16.56 8.55
CA LEU A 3 0.25 16.08 9.18
C LEU A 3 0.43 15.83 10.68
N THR A 4 -0.66 15.88 11.45
CA THR A 4 -0.66 15.43 12.85
C THR A 4 -0.65 13.91 12.94
N PRO A 5 -0.18 13.32 14.06
CA PRO A 5 -0.27 11.87 14.28
C PRO A 5 -1.69 11.33 14.12
N GLN A 6 -2.71 12.07 14.59
CA GLN A 6 -4.12 11.69 14.50
C GLN A 6 -4.60 11.69 13.05
N GLN A 7 -4.20 12.68 12.24
CA GLN A 7 -4.52 12.69 10.81
C GLN A 7 -3.92 11.48 10.11
N ARG A 8 -2.64 11.15 10.35
CA ARG A 8 -2.00 9.99 9.72
C ARG A 8 -2.66 8.67 10.11
N GLN A 9 -3.01 8.52 11.39
CA GLN A 9 -3.74 7.36 11.87
C GLN A 9 -5.09 7.22 11.16
N HIS A 10 -5.86 8.30 11.10
CA HIS A 10 -7.16 8.32 10.45
C HIS A 10 -7.07 7.98 8.96
N LEU A 11 -6.09 8.54 8.23
CA LEU A 11 -5.89 8.25 6.82
C LEU A 11 -5.47 6.80 6.57
N GLY A 12 -4.67 6.21 7.46
CA GLY A 12 -4.32 4.78 7.39
C GLY A 12 -5.53 3.87 7.57
N GLU A 13 -6.39 4.18 8.55
CA GLU A 13 -7.66 3.48 8.76
C GLU A 13 -8.62 3.64 7.57
N GLU A 14 -8.74 4.86 7.03
CA GLU A 14 -9.55 5.15 5.85
C GLU A 14 -9.11 4.30 4.64
N LEU A 15 -7.80 4.23 4.37
CA LEU A 15 -7.25 3.39 3.31
C LEU A 15 -7.55 1.90 3.52
N PHE A 16 -7.47 1.40 4.76
CA PHE A 16 -7.80 0.01 5.07
C PHE A 16 -9.30 -0.28 4.86
N HIS A 17 -10.18 0.63 5.27
CA HIS A 17 -11.62 0.49 5.03
C HIS A 17 -11.97 0.56 3.55
N ALA A 18 -11.36 1.46 2.80
CA ALA A 18 -11.54 1.57 1.35
C ALA A 18 -11.08 0.28 0.63
N LEU A 19 -9.92 -0.27 1.02
CA LEU A 19 -9.44 -1.57 0.53
C LEU A 19 -10.46 -2.68 0.82
N SER A 20 -10.94 -2.75 2.07
CA SER A 20 -11.89 -3.79 2.52
C SER A 20 -13.25 -3.68 1.81
N ALA A 21 -13.66 -2.46 1.44
CA ALA A 21 -14.90 -2.20 0.72
C ALA A 21 -14.76 -2.31 -0.81
N GLY A 22 -13.54 -2.49 -1.33
CA GLY A 22 -13.27 -2.49 -2.77
C GLY A 22 -13.54 -1.12 -3.44
N GLN A 23 -13.28 -0.02 -2.74
CA GLN A 23 -13.57 1.34 -3.20
C GLN A 23 -12.30 2.19 -3.31
N THR A 24 -12.28 3.09 -4.29
CA THR A 24 -11.21 4.09 -4.45
C THR A 24 -11.46 5.33 -3.62
N LEU A 25 -10.40 6.00 -3.20
CA LEU A 25 -10.45 7.31 -2.55
C LEU A 25 -9.92 8.40 -3.50
N VAL A 26 -10.31 9.64 -3.24
CA VAL A 26 -9.62 10.81 -3.80
C VAL A 26 -8.15 10.79 -3.30
N PRO A 27 -7.16 11.04 -4.17
CA PRO A 27 -5.75 11.05 -3.78
C PRO A 27 -5.49 11.93 -2.55
N LEU A 28 -4.67 11.43 -1.62
CA LEU A 28 -4.37 12.17 -0.39
C LEU A 28 -3.64 13.50 -0.65
N THR A 29 -2.85 13.58 -1.72
CA THR A 29 -2.18 14.78 -2.19
C THR A 29 -3.13 15.88 -2.67
N GLU A 30 -4.34 15.53 -3.13
CA GLU A 30 -5.38 16.51 -3.48
C GLU A 30 -6.11 17.04 -2.24
N ARG A 31 -6.12 16.27 -1.16
CA ARG A 31 -6.77 16.63 0.12
C ARG A 31 -5.82 17.41 1.05
N PHE A 32 -4.52 17.15 0.94
CA PHE A 32 -3.47 17.73 1.77
C PHE A 32 -2.29 18.16 0.87
N SER A 33 -2.25 19.43 0.49
CA SER A 33 -1.22 19.97 -0.42
C SER A 33 0.21 19.81 0.10
N ASP A 34 0.36 19.81 1.42
CA ASP A 34 1.66 19.85 2.09
C ASP A 34 2.10 18.46 2.58
N ILE A 35 1.39 17.39 2.19
CA ILE A 35 1.74 16.01 2.56
C ILE A 35 3.13 15.67 2.02
N ASP A 36 3.98 15.13 2.89
CA ASP A 36 5.34 14.75 2.53
C ASP A 36 5.55 13.23 2.58
N ILE A 37 6.75 12.79 2.19
CA ILE A 37 7.11 11.37 2.13
C ILE A 37 7.08 10.69 3.51
N GLU A 38 7.44 11.42 4.57
CA GLU A 38 7.41 10.90 5.95
C GLU A 38 5.96 10.66 6.39
N ASP A 39 5.05 11.58 6.06
CA ASP A 39 3.63 11.39 6.29
C ASP A 39 3.09 10.17 5.53
N ALA A 40 3.49 9.98 4.27
CA ALA A 40 3.07 8.83 3.45
C ALA A 40 3.49 7.49 4.08
N TYR A 41 4.73 7.37 4.57
CA TYR A 41 5.19 6.13 5.21
C TYR A 41 4.52 5.88 6.56
N HIS A 42 4.27 6.92 7.36
CA HIS A 42 3.51 6.77 8.59
C HIS A 42 2.04 6.40 8.35
N ILE A 43 1.41 6.92 7.28
CA ILE A 43 0.07 6.49 6.86
C ILE A 43 0.08 5.02 6.43
N SER A 44 1.09 4.59 5.67
CA SER A 44 1.29 3.18 5.29
C SER A 44 1.42 2.26 6.52
N GLN A 45 2.16 2.71 7.54
CA GLN A 45 2.25 1.99 8.81
C GLN A 45 0.91 1.92 9.55
N ALA A 46 0.16 3.03 9.62
CA ALA A 46 -1.17 3.06 10.24
C ALA A 46 -2.15 2.13 9.52
N MET A 47 -2.14 2.10 8.18
CA MET A 47 -2.93 1.18 7.37
C MET A 47 -2.56 -0.29 7.66
N LEU A 48 -1.26 -0.59 7.75
CA LEU A 48 -0.80 -1.94 8.13
C LEU A 48 -1.30 -2.32 9.53
N GLN A 49 -1.18 -1.42 10.51
CA GLN A 49 -1.63 -1.68 11.88
C GLN A 49 -3.14 -1.95 11.93
N ALA A 50 -3.95 -1.15 11.23
CA ALA A 50 -5.38 -1.38 11.09
C ALA A 50 -5.66 -2.77 10.48
N ARG A 51 -4.98 -3.11 9.38
CA ARG A 51 -5.11 -4.42 8.73
C ARG A 51 -4.80 -5.57 9.70
N LEU A 52 -3.64 -5.56 10.35
CA LEU A 52 -3.23 -6.63 11.27
C LEU A 52 -4.20 -6.74 12.46
N HIS A 53 -4.67 -5.60 12.98
CA HIS A 53 -5.62 -5.56 14.08
C HIS A 53 -6.96 -6.21 13.72
N HIS A 54 -7.54 -5.84 12.58
CA HIS A 54 -8.88 -6.26 12.16
C HIS A 54 -8.92 -7.68 11.55
N THR A 55 -7.87 -8.12 10.87
CA THR A 55 -7.87 -9.38 10.10
C THR A 55 -7.09 -10.51 10.77
N LYS A 56 -6.23 -10.19 11.75
CA LYS A 56 -5.25 -11.11 12.36
C LYS A 56 -4.24 -11.70 11.36
N GLU A 57 -4.10 -11.08 10.20
CA GLU A 57 -3.02 -11.38 9.26
C GLU A 57 -1.64 -11.17 9.91
N LYS A 58 -0.61 -11.79 9.32
CA LYS A 58 0.78 -11.61 9.72
C LYS A 58 1.56 -10.95 8.59
N VAL A 59 2.54 -10.12 8.94
CA VAL A 59 3.54 -9.67 7.96
C VAL A 59 4.43 -10.86 7.61
N VAL A 60 4.52 -11.17 6.32
CA VAL A 60 5.29 -12.31 5.79
C VAL A 60 6.42 -11.88 4.86
N GLY A 61 6.50 -10.59 4.51
CA GLY A 61 7.57 -10.08 3.65
C GLY A 61 7.49 -8.57 3.43
N LYS A 62 8.35 -8.09 2.54
CA LYS A 62 8.37 -6.71 2.05
C LYS A 62 8.57 -6.73 0.54
N LYS A 63 8.03 -5.72 -0.13
CA LYS A 63 8.26 -5.46 -1.56
C LYS A 63 9.01 -4.15 -1.73
N ILE A 64 9.74 -4.02 -2.83
CA ILE A 64 10.40 -2.78 -3.23
C ILE A 64 9.85 -2.43 -4.62
N GLY A 65 9.24 -1.26 -4.76
CA GLY A 65 8.70 -0.77 -6.03
C GLY A 65 9.52 0.38 -6.59
N VAL A 66 9.13 0.83 -7.79
CA VAL A 66 9.74 1.98 -8.47
C VAL A 66 11.26 1.83 -8.61
N THR A 67 11.72 0.62 -8.95
CA THR A 67 13.15 0.27 -9.08
C THR A 67 13.74 0.61 -10.45
N SER A 68 12.90 0.86 -11.45
CA SER A 68 13.31 1.28 -12.80
C SER A 68 13.59 2.77 -12.85
N LEU A 69 14.77 3.16 -13.36
CA LEU A 69 15.14 4.56 -13.55
C LEU A 69 14.15 5.29 -14.48
N ALA A 70 13.68 4.63 -15.54
CA ALA A 70 12.71 5.23 -16.46
C ALA A 70 11.35 5.50 -15.78
N VAL A 71 10.93 4.63 -14.85
CA VAL A 71 9.69 4.83 -14.07
C VAL A 71 9.88 5.92 -13.03
N GLN A 72 11.05 5.97 -12.39
CA GLN A 72 11.45 7.03 -11.46
C GLN A 72 11.38 8.41 -12.13
N GLU A 73 12.00 8.56 -13.30
CA GLU A 73 11.96 9.80 -14.09
C GLU A 73 10.55 10.19 -14.50
N MET A 74 9.74 9.22 -14.95
CA MET A 74 8.33 9.45 -15.34
C MET A 74 7.48 9.97 -14.17
N LEU A 75 7.70 9.45 -12.96
CA LEU A 75 6.95 9.80 -11.77
C LEU A 75 7.55 10.98 -10.99
N GLY A 76 8.74 11.45 -11.38
CA GLY A 76 9.45 12.51 -10.66
C GLY A 76 9.91 12.08 -9.26
N VAL A 77 10.17 10.79 -9.05
CA VAL A 77 10.69 10.25 -7.79
C VAL A 77 12.08 9.70 -8.00
N TYR A 78 13.00 9.96 -7.07
CA TYR A 78 14.44 9.67 -7.26
C TYR A 78 14.97 8.58 -6.32
N GLN A 79 14.05 7.80 -5.74
CA GLN A 79 14.37 6.63 -4.92
C GLN A 79 13.24 5.59 -5.02
N PRO A 80 13.55 4.30 -4.86
CA PRO A 80 12.54 3.25 -4.76
C PRO A 80 11.59 3.46 -3.56
N ASP A 81 10.42 2.85 -3.65
CA ASP A 81 9.48 2.74 -2.53
C ASP A 81 9.52 1.34 -1.91
N PHE A 82 8.83 1.16 -0.78
CA PHE A 82 8.65 -0.17 -0.19
C PHE A 82 7.28 -0.32 0.45
N GLY A 83 6.83 -1.57 0.55
CA GLY A 83 5.57 -1.94 1.17
C GLY A 83 5.66 -3.27 1.91
N PHE A 84 4.62 -3.58 2.67
CA PHE A 84 4.52 -4.81 3.46
C PHE A 84 3.68 -5.86 2.74
N LEU A 85 4.13 -7.10 2.79
CA LEU A 85 3.36 -8.26 2.34
C LEU A 85 2.78 -8.97 3.56
N THR A 86 1.51 -9.35 3.49
CA THR A 86 0.83 -10.07 4.57
C THR A 86 0.36 -11.45 4.14
N SER A 87 0.07 -12.31 5.11
CA SER A 87 -0.31 -13.70 4.87
C SER A 87 -1.55 -13.88 3.97
N ALA A 88 -2.46 -12.91 3.91
CA ALA A 88 -3.62 -13.00 3.00
C ALA A 88 -3.34 -12.54 1.57
N MET A 89 -2.13 -12.01 1.29
CA MET A 89 -1.73 -11.63 -0.07
C MET A 89 -1.11 -12.80 -0.85
N GLU A 90 -0.85 -13.93 -0.20
CA GLU A 90 -0.29 -15.11 -0.84
C GLU A 90 -1.34 -15.79 -1.74
N VAL A 91 -0.97 -16.01 -2.99
CA VAL A 91 -1.69 -16.90 -3.91
C VAL A 91 -0.73 -18.03 -4.26
N ALA A 92 -1.15 -19.26 -4.00
CA ALA A 92 -0.35 -20.44 -4.30
C ALA A 92 -0.03 -20.51 -5.80
N ASN A 93 1.09 -21.16 -6.15
CA ASN A 93 1.41 -21.42 -7.56
C ASN A 93 0.27 -22.19 -8.24
N ASN A 94 -0.16 -21.73 -9.42
CA ASN A 94 -1.36 -22.19 -10.14
C ASN A 94 -2.68 -22.03 -9.36
N GLY A 95 -2.71 -21.18 -8.34
CA GLY A 95 -3.92 -20.82 -7.61
C GLY A 95 -4.81 -19.85 -8.38
N GLU A 96 -6.08 -19.77 -7.96
CA GLU A 96 -7.04 -18.81 -8.51
C GLU A 96 -7.06 -17.52 -7.68
N CYS A 97 -7.16 -16.37 -8.36
CA CYS A 97 -7.33 -15.07 -7.72
C CYS A 97 -8.58 -14.39 -8.30
N PRO A 98 -9.76 -14.55 -7.69
CA PRO A 98 -10.98 -13.91 -8.15
C PRO A 98 -10.83 -12.39 -8.06
N ILE A 99 -11.16 -11.66 -9.13
CA ILE A 99 -11.10 -10.19 -9.12
C ILE A 99 -12.26 -9.63 -8.30
N ALA A 100 -13.49 -10.03 -8.61
CA ALA A 100 -14.69 -9.55 -7.96
C ALA A 100 -14.68 -9.89 -6.46
N GLY A 101 -14.86 -8.87 -5.62
CA GLY A 101 -14.86 -9.01 -4.16
C GLY A 101 -13.48 -9.01 -3.50
N ASN A 102 -12.38 -9.03 -4.27
CA ASN A 102 -11.02 -9.01 -3.72
C ASN A 102 -10.17 -7.83 -4.22
N LEU A 103 -10.35 -7.40 -5.47
CA LEU A 103 -9.46 -6.46 -6.16
C LEU A 103 -10.26 -5.33 -6.84
N ILE A 104 -9.67 -4.13 -6.93
CA ILE A 104 -10.30 -2.95 -7.54
C ILE A 104 -9.90 -2.81 -9.01
N GLN A 105 -8.60 -2.67 -9.28
CA GLN A 105 -8.01 -2.51 -10.63
C GLN A 105 -6.65 -3.22 -10.72
N PRO A 106 -6.61 -4.56 -10.71
CA PRO A 106 -5.36 -5.28 -10.56
C PRO A 106 -4.45 -5.19 -11.79
N ARG A 107 -3.15 -5.25 -11.54
CA ARG A 107 -2.08 -5.42 -12.52
C ARG A 107 -1.15 -6.55 -12.06
N ALA A 108 -0.43 -7.16 -12.98
CA ALA A 108 0.55 -8.20 -12.69
C ALA A 108 1.96 -7.70 -13.01
N GLU A 109 2.90 -8.01 -12.13
CA GLU A 109 4.32 -7.67 -12.24
C GLU A 109 5.16 -8.94 -12.04
N ALA A 110 6.26 -9.07 -12.77
CA ALA A 110 7.19 -10.19 -12.63
C ALA A 110 8.39 -9.76 -11.79
N GLU A 111 8.60 -10.44 -10.66
CA GLU A 111 9.66 -10.13 -9.70
C GLU A 111 10.45 -11.39 -9.29
N ILE A 112 11.61 -11.19 -8.66
CA ILE A 112 12.42 -12.26 -8.04
C ILE A 112 12.44 -12.01 -6.53
N ALA A 113 12.01 -13.00 -5.75
CA ALA A 113 12.02 -12.94 -4.28
C ALA A 113 13.35 -13.46 -3.71
N PHE A 114 13.74 -12.90 -2.56
CA PHE A 114 14.90 -13.33 -1.78
C PHE A 114 14.42 -13.82 -0.40
N LEU A 115 14.92 -14.98 0.04
CA LEU A 115 14.58 -15.63 1.32
C LEU A 115 15.70 -15.46 2.35
#